data_AF-A0A8C1FN05-F1
#
_entry.id   AF-A0A8C1FN05-F1
#
_cell.length_a   1.000
_cell.length_b   1.000
_cell.length_c   1.000
_cell.angle_alpha   90.00
_cell.angle_beta   90.00
_cell.angle_gamma   90.00
#
_symmetry.space_group_name_H-M   'P 1'
#
loop_
_entity.id
_entity.type
_entity.pdbx_description
1 polymer ?
#
loop_
_entity_poly.entity_id
_entity_poly.type
_entity_poly.pdbx_seq_one_letter_code
_entity_poly.pdbx_strand_id
1 'polypeptide(L)'
;MAVYVIRKEGGHHKPPADIGVVIKAVKVLNELPSFTSACALLLGMIYINNLAYPKPLRFTFEVFQKVLLQLDQHKMSPKVQS
;
A
#
# COMPACT_ATOMS: atom_id res chain seq x y z
N MET A 1 0.09 6.75 -7.14
CA MET A 1 -0.26 5.36 -6.82
C MET A 1 -1.53 5.40 -6.02
N ALA A 2 -2.53 4.60 -6.39
CA ALA A 2 -3.82 4.59 -5.73
C ALA A 2 -4.44 3.20 -5.81
N VAL A 3 -5.18 2.83 -4.76
CA VAL A 3 -6.09 1.69 -4.80
C VAL A 3 -7.44 2.22 -5.25
N TYR A 4 -8.06 1.56 -6.23
CA TYR A 4 -9.40 1.91 -6.70
C TYR A 4 -10.38 0.78 -6.37
N VAL A 5 -11.63 1.15 -6.14
CA VAL A 5 -12.72 0.21 -5.89
C VAL A 5 -13.88 0.58 -6.81
N ILE A 6 -14.24 -0.31 -7.72
CA ILE A 6 -15.40 -0.17 -8.60
C ILE A 6 -16.56 -0.91 -7.94
N ARG A 7 -17.66 -0.19 -7.71
CA ARG A 7 -18.92 -0.78 -7.23
C ARG A 7 -19.95 -0.68 -8.35
N LYS A 8 -20.71 -1.75 -8.59
CA LYS A 8 -21.88 -1.66 -9.49
C LYS A 8 -22.98 -0.84 -8.81
N GLU A 9 -23.63 0.01 -9.61
CA GLU A 9 -24.80 0.79 -9.20
C GLU A 9 -25.91 -0.19 -8.77
N GLY A 10 -26.24 -0.21 -7.48
CA GLY A 10 -27.21 -1.18 -6.93
C GLY A 10 -26.97 -1.71 -5.51
N GLY A 11 -26.11 -1.09 -4.70
CA GLY A 11 -26.18 -1.25 -3.25
C GLY A 11 -24.82 -1.32 -2.53
N HIS A 12 -24.70 -0.52 -1.46
CA HIS A 12 -23.58 -0.52 -0.50
C HIS A 12 -23.30 -1.89 0.14
N HIS A 13 -24.21 -2.85 0.00
CA HIS A 13 -24.19 -4.17 0.63
C HIS A 13 -23.68 -5.31 -0.27
N LYS A 14 -23.35 -5.03 -1.55
CA LYS A 14 -22.80 -6.04 -2.46
C LYS A 14 -21.27 -6.01 -2.48
N PRO A 15 -20.60 -7.17 -2.69
CA PRO A 15 -19.17 -7.20 -2.87
C PRO A 15 -18.77 -6.27 -4.04
N PRO A 16 -17.66 -5.53 -3.92
CA PRO A 16 -17.19 -4.64 -4.97
C PRO A 16 -16.99 -5.40 -6.27
N ALA A 17 -17.33 -4.76 -7.39
CA ALA A 17 -17.27 -5.35 -8.72
C ALA A 17 -15.83 -5.50 -9.22
N ASP A 18 -14.95 -4.59 -8.82
CA ASP A 18 -13.51 -4.69 -9.05
C ASP A 18 -12.76 -3.94 -7.95
N ILE A 19 -11.62 -4.48 -7.53
CA ILE A 19 -10.66 -3.81 -6.66
C ILE A 19 -9.30 -3.93 -7.34
N GLY A 20 -8.60 -2.82 -7.50
CA GLY A 20 -7.33 -2.82 -8.20
C GLY A 20 -6.39 -1.72 -7.75
N VAL A 21 -5.18 -1.78 -8.29
CA VAL A 21 -4.08 -0.89 -7.97
C VAL A 21 -3.58 -0.21 -9.23
N VAL A 22 -3.49 1.12 -9.19
CA VAL A 22 -2.96 1.95 -10.27
C VAL A 22 -1.64 2.58 -9.84
N ILE A 23 -0.60 2.37 -10.64
CA ILE A 23 0.73 2.96 -10.48
C ILE A 23 1.02 3.79 -11.74
N LYS A 24 1.36 5.08 -11.58
CA LYS A 24 1.65 5.99 -12.70
C LYS A 24 0.59 5.95 -13.84
N ALA A 25 -0.69 5.96 -13.48
CA ALA A 25 -1.83 5.86 -14.40
C ALA A 25 -1.95 4.54 -15.18
N VAL A 26 -1.14 3.52 -14.87
CA VAL A 26 -1.25 2.16 -15.40
C VAL A 26 -1.94 1.29 -14.36
N LYS A 27 -2.96 0.53 -14.79
CA LYS A 27 -3.57 -0.52 -13.96
C LYS A 27 -2.57 -1.67 -13.86
N VAL A 28 -2.02 -1.89 -12.67
CA VAL A 28 -1.03 -2.95 -12.43
C VAL A 28 -1.70 -4.19 -11.85
N LEU A 29 -2.79 -4.02 -11.08
CA LEU A 29 -3.64 -5.11 -10.63
C LEU A 29 -5.11 -4.75 -10.77
N ASN A 30 -5.89 -5.78 -11.07
CA ASN A 30 -7.33 -5.81 -11.20
C ASN A 30 -7.85 -7.11 -10.59
N GLU A 31 -9.14 -7.14 -10.28
CA GLU A 31 -9.90 -8.30 -9.78
C GLU A 31 -9.40 -8.85 -8.44
N LEU A 32 -9.03 -7.94 -7.53
CA LEU A 32 -8.55 -8.34 -6.22
C LEU A 32 -9.70 -8.71 -5.28
N PRO A 33 -9.53 -9.78 -4.47
CA PRO A 33 -10.60 -10.31 -3.62
C PRO A 33 -10.96 -9.38 -2.46
N SER A 34 -10.06 -8.48 -2.06
CA SER A 34 -10.31 -7.53 -0.99
C SER A 34 -9.44 -6.27 -1.11
N PHE A 35 -9.91 -5.18 -0.49
CA PHE A 35 -9.15 -3.93 -0.36
C PHE A 35 -7.84 -4.15 0.41
N THR A 36 -7.87 -5.01 1.44
CA THR A 36 -6.69 -5.38 2.21
C THR A 36 -5.64 -6.07 1.35
N SER A 37 -6.06 -7.00 0.48
CA SER A 37 -5.17 -7.67 -0.48
C SER A 37 -4.57 -6.67 -1.47
N ALA A 38 -5.35 -5.70 -1.94
CA ALA A 38 -4.86 -4.63 -2.82
C ALA A 38 -3.82 -3.73 -2.16
N CYS A 39 -4.03 -3.37 -0.90
CA CYS A 39 -3.05 -2.62 -0.12
C CYS A 39 -1.77 -3.44 0.10
N ALA A 40 -1.88 -4.72 0.48
CA ALA A 40 -0.74 -5.61 0.68
C ALA A 40 0.10 -5.76 -0.61
N LEU A 41 -0.56 -6.01 -1.74
CA LEU A 41 0.10 -6.15 -3.03
C LEU A 41 0.73 -4.84 -3.49
N LEU A 42 0.01 -3.71 -3.40
CA LEU A 42 0.57 -2.39 -3.69
C LEU A 42 1.86 -2.17 -2.90
N LEU A 43 1.89 -2.54 -1.63
CA LEU A 43 3.01 -2.22 -0.78
C LEU A 43 4.20 -3.20 -0.93
N GLY A 44 3.93 -4.46 -1.31
CA GLY A 44 4.95 -5.37 -1.85
C GLY A 44 5.54 -4.90 -3.19
N MET A 45 4.72 -4.36 -4.08
CA MET A 45 5.18 -3.80 -5.37
C MET A 45 6.04 -2.55 -5.19
N ILE A 46 5.66 -1.66 -4.27
CA ILE A 46 6.49 -0.49 -3.95
C ILE A 46 7.84 -0.94 -3.41
N TYR A 47 7.85 -1.98 -2.57
CA TYR A 47 9.07 -2.56 -2.00
C TYR A 47 9.99 -3.17 -3.07
N ILE A 48 9.49 -4.08 -3.90
CA ILE A 48 10.29 -4.78 -4.93
C ILE A 48 10.80 -3.79 -5.99
N ASN A 49 9.97 -2.82 -6.39
CA ASN A 49 10.27 -1.90 -7.48
C ASN A 49 10.99 -0.61 -7.01
N ASN A 50 11.35 -0.51 -5.73
CA ASN A 50 11.95 0.67 -5.09
C ASN A 50 11.27 2.00 -5.49
N LEU A 51 9.94 1.97 -5.64
CA LEU A 51 9.17 3.14 -6.02
C LEU A 51 9.11 4.09 -4.81
N ALA A 52 9.17 5.40 -5.06
CA ALA A 52 8.98 6.38 -4.00
C ALA A 52 7.57 6.22 -3.39
N TYR A 53 7.49 5.90 -2.10
CA TYR A 53 6.21 5.75 -1.39
C TYR A 53 5.31 6.98 -1.58
N PRO A 54 3.98 6.80 -1.69
CA PRO A 54 3.05 7.92 -1.73
C PRO A 54 3.26 8.78 -0.48
N LYS A 55 3.42 10.11 -0.64
CA LYS A 55 3.64 11.06 0.47
C LYS A 55 2.77 10.80 1.72
N PRO A 56 1.44 10.56 1.63
CA PRO A 56 0.61 10.32 2.81
C PRO A 56 0.84 8.96 3.49
N LEU A 57 1.37 7.97 2.77
CA LEU A 57 1.54 6.60 3.27
C LEU A 57 2.98 6.28 3.64
N ARG A 58 3.94 7.17 3.34
CA ARG A 58 5.36 7.00 3.64
C ARG A 58 5.61 6.67 5.11
N PHE A 59 4.93 7.36 6.03
CA PHE A 59 5.10 7.13 7.46
C PHE A 59 4.57 5.76 7.91
N THR A 60 3.37 5.37 7.47
CA THR A 60 2.80 4.06 7.78
C THR A 60 3.67 2.93 7.22
N PHE A 61 4.19 3.10 6.00
CA PHE A 61 5.07 2.11 5.39
C PHE A 61 6.43 2.03 6.07
N GLU A 62 7.02 3.16 6.45
CA GLU A 62 8.27 3.17 7.19
C GLU A 62 8.13 2.43 8.52
N VAL A 63 7.02 2.62 9.24
CA VAL A 63 6.70 1.88 10.47
C VAL A 63 6.50 0.39 10.16
N PHE A 64 5.70 0.04 9.14
CA PHE A 64 5.51 -1.36 8.75
C PHE A 64 6.82 -2.05 8.36
N GLN A 65 7.72 -1.38 7.65
CA GLN A 65 9.03 -1.91 7.28
C GLN A 65 9.96 -2.05 8.49
N LYS A 66 9.93 -1.08 9.42
CA LYS A 66 10.72 -1.16 10.65
C LYS A 66 10.19 -2.22 11.63
N VAL A 67 8.88 -2.32 11.78
CA VAL A 67 8.21 -3.19 12.75
C VAL A 67 8.01 -4.61 12.24
N LEU A 68 7.54 -4.80 10.99
CA LEU A 68 7.28 -6.14 10.43
C LEU A 68 8.50 -6.77 9.76
N LEU A 69 9.31 -5.97 9.07
CA LEU A 69 10.48 -6.48 8.34
C LEU A 69 11.78 -6.37 9.16
N GLN A 70 11.73 -5.83 10.39
CA GLN A 70 12.89 -5.63 11.29
C GLN A 70 14.14 -5.08 10.58
N LEU A 71 13.93 -4.22 9.56
CA LEU A 71 15.02 -3.69 8.71
C LEU A 71 15.94 -2.70 9.45
N ASP A 72 15.60 -2.31 10.69
CA ASP A 72 16.37 -1.37 11.50
C ASP A 72 16.82 -2.03 12.82
N GLN A 73 17.92 -2.79 12.75
CA GLN A 73 18.77 -3.01 13.92
C GLN A 73 20.01 -2.08 13.94
N HIS A 74 20.17 -1.15 12.98
CA HIS A 74 21.46 -0.45 12.88
C HIS A 74 21.47 1.03 12.44
N LYS A 75 20.38 1.79 12.24
CA LYS A 75 20.54 3.24 12.02
C LYS A 75 19.46 4.10 12.67
N MET A 76 19.53 4.19 14.00
CA MET A 76 19.00 5.35 14.72
C MET A 76 19.87 6.60 14.44
N SER A 77 19.23 7.69 14.02
CA SER A 77 19.83 9.03 14.01
C SER A 77 19.67 9.66 15.40
N PRO A 78 20.69 10.36 15.95
CA PRO A 78 20.78 10.78 17.35
C PRO A 78 19.89 12.00 17.66
N LYS A 79 18.57 11.88 17.47
CA LYS A 79 17.57 12.86 17.92
C LYS A 79 16.55 12.31 18.92
N VAL A 80 16.81 11.10 19.44
CA VAL A 80 16.10 10.51 20.59
C VAL A 80 17.13 10.18 21.69
N GLN A 81 18.05 11.12 21.93
CA GLN A 81 18.87 11.17 23.14
C GLN A 81 18.99 12.64 23.54
N SER A 82 17.88 13.19 24.01
CA SER A 82 17.88 14.29 24.97
C SER A 82 16.58 14.26 25.75
#